data_AF-A0A9N9EXF8-F1
#
_entry.id   AF-A0A9N9EXF8-F1
#
_cell.length_a   1.000
_cell.length_b   1.000
_cell.length_c   1.000
_cell.angle_alpha   90.00
_cell.angle_beta   90.00
_cell.angle_gamma   90.00
#
_symmetry.space_group_name_H-M   'P 1'
#
loop_
_entity.id
_entity.type
_entity.pdbx_description
1 polymer ?
#
loop_
_entity_poly.entity_id
_entity_poly.type
_entity_poly.pdbx_seq_one_letter_code
_entity_poly.pdbx_strand_id
1 'polypeptide(L)'
;MDKETLKLFTRELTSLYNSNHPNIIKLYGVSINPESKQFSLILQIADSTLRDHLKSKRNEGTPSGYIDLFSRCWSSAPEDRPELDIILSQLERLSTEPIKVITNRIVMRDKIDVNQDDSIDNSSANEI
;
A
#
# COMPACT_ATOMS: atom_id res chain seq x y z
N MET A 1 -3.70 28.86 -3.81
CA MET A 1 -4.07 28.20 -2.54
C MET A 1 -3.79 29.18 -1.43
N ASP A 2 -4.78 29.49 -0.58
CA ASP A 2 -4.59 30.38 0.56
C ASP A 2 -3.88 29.66 1.73
N LYS A 3 -3.50 30.43 2.75
CA LYS A 3 -2.71 29.95 3.89
C LYS A 3 -3.46 28.93 4.76
N GLU A 4 -4.77 29.07 4.92
CA GLU A 4 -5.57 28.14 5.74
C GLU A 4 -5.76 26.81 5.00
N THR A 5 -6.08 26.86 3.71
CA THR A 5 -6.13 25.64 2.88
C THR A 5 -4.79 24.90 2.87
N LEU A 6 -3.68 25.63 2.79
CA LEU A 6 -2.34 25.03 2.84
C LEU A 6 -2.05 24.38 4.21
N LYS A 7 -2.48 24.99 5.31
CA LYS A 7 -2.33 24.46 6.67
C LYS A 7 -3.12 23.17 6.88
N LEU A 8 -4.36 23.11 6.37
CA LEU A 8 -5.16 21.88 6.41
C LEU A 8 -4.49 20.78 5.60
N PHE A 9 -4.01 21.10 4.41
CA PHE A 9 -3.31 20.14 3.56
C PHE A 9 -2.02 19.60 4.21
N THR A 10 -1.17 20.46 4.78
CA THR A 10 0.08 20.01 5.43
C THR A 10 -0.18 19.19 6.70
N ARG A 11 -1.27 19.47 7.42
CA ARG A 11 -1.72 18.62 8.54
C ARG A 11 -2.01 17.20 8.08
N GLU A 12 -2.79 17.04 7.01
CA GLU A 12 -3.13 15.72 6.47
C GLU A 12 -1.88 14.98 5.96
N LEU A 13 -0.97 15.68 5.28
CA LEU A 13 0.31 15.08 4.85
C LEU A 13 1.17 14.62 6.03
N THR A 14 1.18 15.39 7.12
CA THR A 14 1.92 15.05 8.33
C THR A 14 1.33 13.80 9.00
N SER A 15 -0.01 13.69 9.03
CA SER A 15 -0.70 12.49 9.51
C SER A 15 -0.31 11.25 8.70
N LEU A 16 -0.31 11.36 7.37
CA LEU A 16 0.09 10.27 6.48
C LEU A 16 1.58 9.92 6.61
N TYR A 17 2.47 10.92 6.72
CA TYR A 17 3.91 10.71 6.88
C TYR A 17 4.26 9.93 8.17
N ASN A 18 3.56 10.24 9.26
CA ASN A 18 3.78 9.59 10.55
C ASN A 18 3.06 8.24 10.69
N SER A 19 2.16 7.90 9.76
CA SER A 19 1.44 6.64 9.77
C SER A 19 2.39 5.48 9.42
N ASN A 20 2.57 4.55 10.36
CA ASN A 20 3.45 3.38 10.18
C ASN A 20 2.66 2.09 10.38
N HIS A 21 2.06 1.57 9.31
CA HIS A 21 1.26 0.34 9.33
C HIS A 21 1.49 -0.45 8.04
N PRO A 22 1.57 -1.80 8.08
CA PRO A 22 1.86 -2.63 6.90
C PRO A 22 0.84 -2.48 5.76
N ASN A 23 -0.41 -2.08 6.07
CA ASN A 23 -1.48 -1.91 5.09
C ASN A 23 -1.73 -0.44 4.68
N ILE A 24 -0.80 0.47 4.98
CA ILE A 24 -0.87 1.88 4.56
C ILE A 24 0.34 2.18 3.66
N ILE A 25 0.10 2.73 2.47
CA ILE A 25 1.16 3.16 1.56
C ILE A 25 1.99 4.26 2.23
N LYS A 26 3.30 4.03 2.35
CA LYS A 26 4.20 4.98 3.02
C LYS A 26 4.42 6.24 2.18
N LEU A 27 4.29 7.40 2.81
CA LEU A 27 4.74 8.69 2.27
C LEU A 27 6.17 8.96 2.74
N TYR A 28 7.08 9.14 1.79
CA TYR A 28 8.47 9.49 2.08
C TYR A 28 8.71 11.01 2.10
N GLY A 29 7.91 11.76 1.35
CA GLY A 29 8.00 13.22 1.35
C GLY A 29 7.36 13.85 0.13
N VAL A 30 7.68 15.13 -0.08
CA VAL A 30 7.21 15.95 -1.21
C VAL A 30 8.44 16.50 -1.93
N SER A 31 8.45 16.41 -3.24
CA SER A 31 9.42 17.09 -4.10
C SER A 31 8.77 18.32 -4.74
N ILE A 32 9.56 19.35 -4.96
CA ILE A 32 9.12 20.60 -5.58
C ILE A 32 10.08 20.91 -6.71
N ASN A 33 9.56 21.01 -7.93
CA ASN A 33 10.33 21.59 -9.01
C ASN A 33 10.44 23.11 -8.77
N PRO A 34 11.66 23.66 -8.62
CA PRO A 34 11.84 25.06 -8.25
C PRO A 34 11.39 26.05 -9.33
N GLU A 35 11.41 25.64 -10.61
CA GLU A 35 11.02 26.45 -11.76
C GLU A 35 9.51 26.46 -11.96
N SER A 36 8.91 25.27 -12.09
CA SER A 36 7.47 25.14 -12.36
C SER A 36 6.60 25.27 -11.10
N LYS A 37 7.21 25.26 -9.91
CA LYS A 37 6.53 25.14 -8.61
C LYS A 37 5.60 23.92 -8.55
N GLN A 38 5.87 22.90 -9.36
CA GLN A 38 5.10 21.68 -9.38
C GLN A 38 5.49 20.80 -8.19
N PHE A 39 4.47 20.35 -7.46
CA PHE A 39 4.61 19.45 -6.31
C PHE A 39 4.41 18.01 -6.76
N SER A 40 5.25 17.12 -6.25
CA SER A 40 5.14 15.68 -6.45
C SER A 40 5.22 14.96 -5.11
N LEU A 41 4.32 14.00 -4.87
CA LEU A 41 4.40 13.13 -3.70
C LEU A 41 5.37 11.98 -3.98
N ILE A 42 6.23 11.69 -3.01
CA ILE A 42 7.14 10.55 -3.06
C ILE A 42 6.56 9.44 -2.18
N LEU A 43 5.97 8.42 -2.81
CA LEU A 43 5.24 7.35 -2.15
C LEU A 43 5.95 6.01 -2.33
N GLN A 44 5.64 5.05 -1.45
CA GLN A 44 5.96 3.65 -1.66
C GLN A 44 5.33 3.15 -2.95
N ILE A 45 6.15 2.47 -3.76
CA ILE A 45 5.69 1.81 -4.98
C ILE A 45 4.79 0.62 -4.66
N ALA A 46 3.74 0.44 -5.45
CA ALA A 46 2.84 -0.70 -5.40
C ALA A 46 2.69 -1.31 -6.79
N ASP A 47 2.58 -2.62 -6.88
CA ASP A 47 2.56 -3.35 -8.15
C ASP A 47 1.29 -3.08 -8.96
N SER A 48 0.16 -2.82 -8.29
CA SER A 48 -1.13 -2.53 -8.92
C SER A 48 -2.09 -1.81 -7.97
N THR A 49 -3.22 -1.35 -8.49
CA THR A 49 -4.31 -0.80 -7.66
C THR A 49 -5.35 -1.88 -7.34
N LEU A 50 -6.09 -1.68 -6.25
CA LEU A 50 -7.24 -2.53 -5.91
C LEU A 50 -8.28 -2.59 -7.05
N ARG A 51 -8.48 -1.46 -7.75
CA ARG A 51 -9.42 -1.37 -8.89
C ARG A 51 -8.99 -2.29 -10.03
N ASP A 52 -7.71 -2.27 -10.41
CA ASP A 52 -7.20 -3.09 -11.51
C ASP A 52 -7.18 -4.57 -11.12
N HIS A 53 -6.84 -4.86 -9.87
CA HIS A 53 -6.91 -6.21 -9.32
C HIS A 53 -8.35 -6.79 -9.39
N LEU A 54 -9.35 -6.05 -8.90
CA LEU A 54 -10.74 -6.50 -8.91
C LEU A 54 -11.32 -6.64 -10.33
N LYS A 55 -10.88 -5.81 -11.28
CA LYS A 55 -11.28 -5.94 -12.70
C LYS A 55 -10.69 -7.18 -13.35
N SER A 56 -9.40 -7.45 -13.14
CA SER A 56 -8.71 -8.60 -13.76
C SER A 56 -9.15 -9.93 -13.16
N LYS A 57 -9.44 -9.96 -11.86
CA LYS A 57 -9.78 -11.18 -11.11
C LYS A 57 -11.29 -11.38 -10.90
N ARG A 58 -12.14 -10.62 -11.60
CA ARG A 58 -13.61 -10.68 -11.48
C ARG A 58 -14.17 -12.10 -11.61
N ASN A 59 -13.55 -12.93 -12.44
CA ASN A 59 -14.01 -14.29 -12.73
C ASN A 59 -13.19 -15.39 -12.00
N GLU A 60 -12.26 -15.02 -11.11
CA GLU A 60 -11.35 -15.96 -10.43
C GLU A 60 -11.77 -16.25 -8.98
N GLY A 61 -13.07 -16.23 -8.69
CA GLY A 61 -13.58 -16.48 -7.33
C GLY A 61 -13.47 -15.29 -6.38
N THR A 62 -13.22 -14.09 -6.90
CA THR A 62 -13.38 -12.84 -6.13
C THR A 62 -14.85 -12.68 -5.74
N PRO A 63 -15.19 -12.55 -4.44
CA PRO A 63 -16.59 -12.36 -4.05
C PRO A 63 -17.16 -11.08 -4.67
N SER A 64 -18.28 -11.22 -5.39
CA SER A 64 -18.91 -10.12 -6.13
C SER A 64 -19.25 -8.93 -5.23
N GLY A 65 -19.59 -9.17 -3.96
CA GLY A 65 -19.92 -8.11 -3.03
C GLY A 65 -18.79 -7.10 -2.80
N TYR A 66 -17.52 -7.52 -2.83
CA TYR A 66 -16.38 -6.58 -2.79
C TYR A 66 -16.27 -5.79 -4.08
N ILE A 67 -16.48 -6.43 -5.23
CA ILE A 67 -16.44 -5.77 -6.54
C ILE A 67 -17.53 -4.71 -6.61
N ASP A 68 -18.76 -5.04 -6.21
CA ASP A 68 -19.91 -4.13 -6.24
C ASP A 68 -19.71 -2.95 -5.29
N LEU A 69 -19.27 -3.21 -4.05
CA LEU A 69 -18.99 -2.17 -3.06
C LEU A 69 -17.93 -1.19 -3.58
N PHE A 70 -16.76 -1.70 -3.94
CA PHE A 70 -15.67 -0.82 -4.35
C PHE A 70 -15.94 -0.15 -5.70
N SER A 71 -16.71 -0.80 -6.59
CA SER A 71 -17.16 -0.18 -7.85
C SER A 71 -17.93 1.12 -7.62
N ARG A 72 -18.77 1.14 -6.58
CA ARG A 72 -19.51 2.35 -6.17
C ARG A 72 -18.59 3.39 -5.52
N CYS A 73 -17.70 2.98 -4.61
CA CYS A 73 -16.76 3.87 -3.91
C CYS A 73 -15.95 4.75 -4.86
N TRP A 74 -15.64 4.25 -6.04
CA TRP A 74 -14.82 4.94 -7.01
C TRP A 74 -15.58 5.36 -8.27
N SER A 75 -16.92 5.44 -8.21
CA SER A 75 -17.75 5.91 -9.32
C SER A 75 -17.34 7.33 -9.75
N SER A 76 -17.41 7.57 -11.06
CA SER A 76 -17.18 8.92 -11.62
C SER A 76 -18.29 9.89 -11.18
N ALA A 77 -19.51 9.38 -11.01
CA ALA A 77 -20.64 10.12 -10.46
C ALA A 77 -20.50 10.18 -8.92
N PRO A 78 -20.33 11.37 -8.31
CA PRO A 78 -20.15 11.51 -6.87
C PRO A 78 -21.34 10.98 -6.05
N GLU A 79 -22.56 11.10 -6.56
CA GLU A 79 -23.81 10.66 -5.93
C GLU A 79 -23.90 9.13 -5.77
N ASP A 80 -23.17 8.36 -6.57
CA ASP A 80 -23.12 6.90 -6.45
C ASP A 80 -22.18 6.43 -5.34
N ARG A 81 -21.31 7.32 -4.84
CA ARG A 81 -20.30 6.98 -3.84
C ARG A 81 -20.98 6.84 -2.48
N PRO A 82 -20.92 5.66 -1.85
CA PRO A 82 -21.52 5.44 -0.55
C PRO A 82 -20.83 6.27 0.54
N GLU A 83 -21.60 6.63 1.57
CA GLU A 83 -21.06 7.18 2.80
C GLU A 83 -20.25 6.14 3.59
N LEU A 84 -19.39 6.61 4.49
CA LEU A 84 -18.45 5.75 5.22
C LEU A 84 -19.16 4.69 6.08
N ASP A 85 -20.29 5.03 6.67
CA ASP A 85 -21.13 4.11 7.45
C ASP A 85 -21.69 2.96 6.60
N ILE A 86 -22.14 3.25 5.37
CA ILE A 86 -22.56 2.26 4.39
C ILE A 86 -21.37 1.38 3.99
N ILE A 87 -20.19 1.97 3.77
CA ILE A 87 -18.99 1.20 3.43
C ILE A 87 -18.65 0.22 4.56
N LEU A 88 -18.61 0.70 5.80
CA LEU A 88 -18.25 -0.11 6.97
C LEU A 88 -19.23 -1.27 7.18
N SER A 89 -20.54 -1.00 7.17
CA SER A 89 -21.56 -2.06 7.33
C SER A 89 -21.51 -3.12 6.22
N GLN A 90 -21.22 -2.72 4.98
CA GLN A 90 -21.04 -3.68 3.88
C GLN A 90 -19.76 -4.50 4.05
N LEU A 91 -18.65 -3.88 4.45
CA LEU A 91 -17.39 -4.60 4.71
C LEU A 91 -17.56 -5.62 5.83
N GLU A 92 -18.22 -5.27 6.93
CA GLU A 92 -18.52 -6.18 8.03
C GLU A 92 -19.33 -7.38 7.54
N ARG A 93 -20.42 -7.15 6.81
CA ARG A 93 -21.23 -8.22 6.21
C ARG A 93 -20.40 -9.13 5.29
N LEU A 94 -19.60 -8.56 4.39
CA LEU A 94 -18.77 -9.33 3.46
C LEU A 94 -17.66 -10.11 4.17
N SER A 95 -17.16 -9.60 5.30
CA SER A 95 -16.14 -10.27 6.10
C SER A 95 -16.65 -11.53 6.82
N THR A 96 -17.97 -11.67 6.99
CA THR A 96 -18.60 -12.83 7.63
C THR A 96 -18.83 -14.02 6.69
N GLU A 97 -18.71 -13.82 5.37
CA GLU A 97 -18.64 -14.94 4.43
C GLU A 97 -17.28 -15.64 4.59
N PRO A 98 -17.18 -16.98 4.49
CA PRO A 98 -15.92 -17.69 4.71
C PRO A 98 -14.89 -17.31 3.63
N ILE A 99 -14.05 -16.32 3.94
CA ILE A 99 -12.95 -15.86 3.09
C ILE A 99 -11.79 -16.85 3.25
N LYS A 100 -11.33 -17.47 2.15
CA LYS A 100 -9.94 -17.96 2.08
C LYS A 100 -9.04 -16.72 2.15
N VAL A 101 -8.50 -16.43 3.32
CA VAL A 101 -7.62 -15.28 3.53
C VAL A 101 -6.47 -15.34 2.53
N ILE A 102 -6.46 -14.43 1.55
CA ILE A 102 -5.30 -14.19 0.71
C ILE A 102 -4.31 -13.42 1.59
N THR A 103 -3.48 -14.15 2.33
CA THR A 103 -2.39 -13.52 3.08
C THR A 103 -1.40 -12.95 2.07
N ASN A 104 -1.25 -11.64 2.03
CA ASN A 104 -0.12 -11.01 1.37
C ASN A 104 1.13 -11.39 2.20
N ARG A 105 1.81 -12.49 1.84
CA ARG A 105 3.07 -12.87 2.48
C ARG A 105 4.14 -11.88 2.04
N ILE A 106 4.21 -10.75 2.75
CA ILE A 106 5.41 -9.91 2.72
C ILE A 106 6.49 -10.75 3.40
N VAL A 107 7.27 -11.48 2.61
CA VAL A 107 8.49 -12.12 3.10
C VAL A 107 9.42 -10.96 3.47
N MET A 108 9.51 -10.67 4.76
CA MET A 108 10.63 -9.93 5.29
C MET A 108 11.87 -10.71 4.87
N ARG A 109 12.62 -10.22 3.87
CA ARG A 109 13.96 -10.73 3.65
C ARG A 109 14.72 -10.40 4.92
N ASP A 110 15.08 -11.43 5.66
CA ASP A 110 15.86 -11.29 6.88
C ASP A 110 17.07 -10.41 6.60
N LYS A 111 17.33 -9.54 7.58
CA LYS A 111 18.43 -8.59 7.59
C LYS A 111 19.71 -9.33 7.18
N ILE A 112 20.39 -8.81 6.17
CA ILE A 112 21.76 -9.22 5.85
C ILE A 112 22.57 -8.90 7.10
N ASP A 113 22.95 -9.94 7.85
CA ASP A 113 23.87 -9.82 8.98
C ASP A 113 25.27 -9.69 8.39
N VAL A 114 25.71 -8.44 8.20
CA VAL A 114 27.11 -8.16 7.89
C VAL A 114 27.84 -8.26 9.21
N ASN A 115 28.37 -9.45 9.52
CA ASN A 115 29.56 -9.69 10.35
C ASN A 115 29.78 -11.20 10.56
N GLN A 116 30.70 -11.80 9.81
CA GLN A 116 31.72 -12.65 10.45
C GLN A 116 33.02 -12.66 9.66
N ASP A 117 34.03 -12.18 10.39
CA ASP A 117 35.45 -12.07 10.12
C ASP A 117 36.12 -13.44 9.93
N ASP A 118 37.31 -13.38 9.34
CA ASP A 118 38.13 -14.40 8.71
C ASP A 118 38.53 -15.60 9.59
N SER A 119 38.41 -16.81 9.03
CA SER A 119 39.37 -17.89 9.27
C SER A 119 39.38 -18.89 8.11
N ILE A 120 40.13 -18.60 7.05
CA ILE A 120 40.59 -19.64 6.12
C ILE A 120 41.90 -20.17 6.69
N ASP A 121 41.82 -21.37 7.25
CA ASP A 121 42.95 -22.18 7.69
C ASP A 121 43.75 -22.64 6.46
N ASN A 122 45.05 -22.34 6.49
CA ASN A 122 46.03 -22.82 5.52
C ASN A 122 46.47 -24.23 5.94
N SER A 123 46.00 -25.26 5.25
CA SER A 123 46.79 -26.49 5.15
C SER A 123 46.70 -27.09 3.75
N SER A 124 47.69 -26.75 2.94
CA SER A 124 48.11 -27.53 1.78
C SER A 124 48.69 -28.88 2.22
N ALA A 125 48.53 -29.88 1.33
CA ALA A 125 49.09 -31.24 1.27
C ALA A 125 47.99 -32.31 1.44
N ASN A 126 47.73 -33.24 0.51
CA ASN A 126 48.48 -33.74 -0.64
C ASN A 126 47.52 -34.47 -1.59
N GLU A 127 47.68 -34.31 -2.90
CA GLU A 127 47.42 -35.38 -3.87
C GLU A 127 48.75 -35.68 -4.59
N ILE A 128 49.26 -36.89 -4.35
CA ILE A 128 50.30 -37.67 -5.07
C ILE A 128 51.69 -37.03 -5.22
#